data_AF-A0A8S1UAC4-F1
#
_entry.id   AF-A0A8S1UAC4-F1
#
_cell.length_a   1.000
_cell.length_b   1.000
_cell.length_c   1.000
_cell.angle_alpha   90.00
_cell.angle_beta   90.00
_cell.angle_gamma   90.00
#
_symmetry.space_group_name_H-M   'P 1'
#
loop_
_entity.id
_entity.type
_entity.pdbx_description
1 polymer ?
#
loop_
_entity_poly.entity_id
_entity_poly.type
_entity_poly.pdbx_seq_one_letter_code
_entity_poly.pdbx_strand_id
1 'polypeptide(L)'
;MIEEEFIKLFQNNEVELQTIDQKQIDQESIQEAALRKIRMKELSIMLKDLSWDDRYEWLLYQKNKGNKLFYQQQYDRAIQVYQEMSQGLDLQNTQERNEIMKQDFQYPIIFNLALCYKKKKDYGKASQFYDMVIKMHPSPRYILRRGYFHFDIQEYDKVQSDLSLVTNINEYPELREDYFELKQKLSDVLRKDRELYQRMFQQNSQSDDEQQIKLSRLDQLYEWCKNQFSRIFGCRKMFEDDESEDDDESDPKKFMEK
;
A
#
# COMPACT_ATOMS: atom_id res chain seq x y z
N MET A 1 -25.38 -43.61 26.18
CA MET A 1 -26.57 -42.74 26.30
C MET A 1 -26.29 -41.48 27.10
N ILE A 2 -25.71 -41.55 28.31
CA ILE A 2 -25.46 -40.36 29.16
C ILE A 2 -24.34 -39.44 28.59
N GLU A 3 -23.30 -40.01 27.95
CA GLU A 3 -22.20 -39.20 27.38
C GLU A 3 -22.61 -38.39 26.14
N GLU A 4 -23.54 -38.88 25.32
CA GLU A 4 -24.01 -38.17 24.12
C GLU A 4 -24.92 -36.98 24.46
N GLU A 5 -25.72 -37.09 25.52
CA GLU A 5 -26.52 -35.96 26.03
C GLU A 5 -25.65 -34.88 26.64
N PHE A 6 -24.56 -35.26 27.33
CA PHE A 6 -23.62 -34.31 27.93
C PHE A 6 -22.83 -33.53 26.87
N ILE A 7 -22.37 -34.19 25.81
CA ILE A 7 -21.69 -33.55 24.68
C ILE A 7 -22.62 -32.58 23.95
N LYS A 8 -23.90 -32.95 23.72
CA LYS A 8 -24.89 -32.06 23.10
C LYS A 8 -25.19 -30.83 23.97
N LEU A 9 -25.28 -30.99 25.28
CA LEU A 9 -25.49 -29.88 26.21
C LEU A 9 -24.29 -28.92 26.22
N PHE A 10 -23.07 -29.45 26.17
CA PHE A 10 -21.85 -28.64 26.12
C PHE A 10 -21.74 -27.86 24.80
N GLN A 11 -21.99 -28.51 23.67
CA GLN A 11 -21.98 -27.87 22.35
C GLN A 11 -23.07 -26.80 22.21
N ASN A 12 -24.28 -27.05 22.73
CA ASN A 12 -25.35 -26.06 22.72
C ASN A 12 -25.02 -24.84 23.58
N ASN A 13 -24.40 -25.04 24.75
CA ASN A 13 -23.98 -23.95 25.64
C ASN A 13 -22.84 -23.11 25.03
N GLU A 14 -21.88 -23.72 24.32
CA GLU A 14 -20.82 -22.97 23.61
C GLU A 14 -21.39 -22.12 22.47
N VAL A 15 -22.36 -22.64 21.72
CA VAL A 15 -23.04 -21.89 20.65
C VAL A 15 -23.89 -20.75 21.22
N GLU A 16 -24.57 -20.95 22.36
CA GLU A 16 -25.31 -19.89 23.04
C GLU A 16 -24.38 -18.79 23.59
N LEU A 17 -23.24 -19.15 24.17
CA LEU A 17 -22.24 -18.17 24.63
C LEU A 17 -21.65 -17.38 23.46
N GLN A 18 -21.30 -18.04 22.35
CA GLN A 18 -20.80 -17.38 21.14
C GLN A 18 -21.86 -16.44 20.52
N THR A 19 -23.15 -16.82 20.56
CA THR A 19 -24.22 -15.97 20.04
C THR A 19 -24.58 -14.80 20.96
N ILE A 20 -24.39 -14.93 22.28
CA ILE A 20 -24.53 -13.83 23.23
C ILE A 20 -23.38 -12.83 23.05
N ASP A 21 -22.13 -13.30 22.97
CA ASP A 21 -20.96 -12.47 22.72
C ASP A 21 -21.09 -11.72 21.38
N GLN A 22 -21.52 -12.42 20.32
CA GLN A 22 -21.73 -11.78 19.01
C GLN A 22 -22.85 -10.73 19.05
N LYS A 23 -23.97 -11.00 19.72
CA LYS A 23 -25.06 -10.02 19.88
C LYS A 23 -24.64 -8.80 20.68
N GLN A 24 -23.78 -8.97 21.68
CA GLN A 24 -23.24 -7.88 22.49
C GLN A 24 -22.26 -7.03 21.68
N ILE A 25 -21.38 -7.66 20.90
CA ILE A 25 -20.47 -6.98 19.94
C ILE A 25 -21.28 -6.19 18.89
N ASP A 26 -22.34 -6.79 18.35
CA ASP A 26 -23.20 -6.13 17.36
C ASP A 26 -23.94 -4.93 17.98
N GLN A 27 -24.38 -5.02 19.25
CA GLN A 27 -24.99 -3.91 19.97
C GLN A 27 -24.00 -2.78 20.26
N GLU A 28 -22.77 -3.09 20.68
CA GLU A 28 -21.70 -2.10 20.88
C GLU A 28 -21.34 -1.40 19.55
N SER A 29 -21.27 -2.15 18.45
CA SER A 29 -21.07 -1.61 17.10
C SER A 29 -22.18 -0.64 16.68
N ILE A 30 -23.44 -0.98 16.98
CA ILE A 30 -24.59 -0.11 16.71
C ILE A 30 -24.53 1.18 17.55
N GLN A 31 -24.17 1.07 18.83
CA GLN A 31 -24.02 2.21 19.72
C GLN A 31 -22.88 3.14 19.27
N GLU A 32 -21.73 2.59 18.89
CA GLU A 32 -20.62 3.37 18.32
C GLU A 32 -21.02 4.08 17.03
N ALA A 33 -21.76 3.40 16.14
CA ALA A 33 -22.28 4.01 14.91
C ALA A 33 -23.28 5.14 15.20
N ALA A 34 -24.12 5.01 16.22
CA ALA A 34 -25.05 6.05 16.64
C ALA A 34 -24.33 7.26 17.24
N LEU A 35 -23.37 7.04 18.14
CA LEU A 35 -22.51 8.09 18.71
C LEU A 35 -21.73 8.83 17.62
N ARG A 36 -21.24 8.10 16.62
CA ARG A 36 -20.57 8.70 15.46
C ARG A 36 -21.50 9.62 14.67
N LYS A 37 -22.76 9.22 14.43
CA LYS A 37 -23.74 10.08 13.75
C LYS A 37 -24.04 11.36 14.55
N ILE A 38 -24.19 11.25 15.87
CA ILE A 38 -24.40 12.40 16.75
C ILE A 38 -23.21 13.35 16.67
N ARG A 39 -21.99 12.83 16.83
CA ARG A 39 -20.76 13.61 16.72
C ARG A 39 -20.63 14.31 15.38
N MET A 40 -20.97 13.64 14.28
CA MET A 40 -20.95 14.24 12.94
C MET A 40 -21.95 15.39 12.80
N LYS A 41 -23.12 15.28 13.43
CA LYS A 41 -24.12 16.36 13.46
C LYS A 41 -23.65 17.56 14.30
N GLU A 42 -23.10 17.31 15.48
CA GLU A 42 -22.53 18.34 16.35
C GLU A 42 -21.37 19.07 15.66
N LEU A 43 -20.48 18.30 15.01
CA LEU A 43 -19.38 18.81 14.22
C LEU A 43 -19.88 19.69 13.08
N SER A 44 -20.92 19.26 12.35
CA SER A 44 -21.53 20.07 11.29
C SER A 44 -22.11 21.40 11.80
N ILE A 45 -22.70 21.42 13.00
CA ILE A 45 -23.20 22.65 13.61
C ILE A 45 -22.03 23.57 13.98
N MET A 46 -21.03 23.03 14.69
CA MET A 46 -19.84 23.77 15.11
C MET A 46 -19.06 24.36 13.92
N LEU A 47 -18.96 23.62 12.82
CA LEU A 47 -18.29 24.04 11.59
C LEU A 47 -19.01 25.14 10.81
N LYS A 48 -20.29 25.43 11.05
CA LYS A 48 -21.00 26.47 10.28
C LYS A 48 -20.55 27.88 10.64
N ASP A 49 -20.26 28.11 11.91
CA ASP A 49 -20.02 29.45 12.45
C ASP A 49 -18.53 29.77 12.61
N LEU A 50 -17.65 28.84 12.21
CA LEU A 50 -16.20 29.00 12.29
C LEU A 50 -15.67 29.97 11.23
N SER A 51 -14.82 30.90 11.68
CA SER A 51 -14.01 31.72 10.79
C SER A 51 -13.03 30.85 9.99
N TRP A 52 -12.45 31.41 8.91
CA TRP A 52 -11.46 30.68 8.12
C TRP A 52 -10.22 30.31 8.94
N ASP A 53 -9.72 31.24 9.77
CA ASP A 53 -8.53 31.03 10.61
C ASP A 53 -8.80 29.95 11.67
N ASP A 54 -9.93 30.03 12.37
CA ASP A 54 -10.29 29.03 13.39
C ASP A 54 -10.51 27.64 12.78
N ARG A 55 -11.09 27.59 11.57
CA ARG A 55 -11.26 26.34 10.83
C ARG A 55 -9.93 25.75 10.41
N TYR A 56 -9.00 26.58 9.95
CA TYR A 56 -7.66 26.16 9.57
C TYR A 56 -6.91 25.57 10.80
N GLU A 57 -6.94 26.27 11.94
CA GLU A 57 -6.36 25.80 13.19
C GLU A 57 -6.99 24.49 13.68
N TRP A 58 -8.31 24.38 13.57
CA TRP A 58 -9.02 23.15 13.89
C TRP A 58 -8.58 21.98 13.00
N LEU A 59 -8.47 22.19 11.68
CA LEU A 59 -7.99 21.17 10.75
C LEU A 59 -6.54 20.78 11.05
N LEU A 60 -5.67 21.75 11.37
CA LEU A 60 -4.29 21.48 11.75
C LEU A 60 -4.20 20.64 13.03
N TYR A 61 -4.98 20.98 14.05
CA TYR A 61 -5.09 20.21 15.28
C TYR A 61 -5.53 18.77 15.02
N GLN A 62 -6.60 18.57 14.25
CA GLN A 62 -7.09 17.23 13.93
C GLN A 62 -6.08 16.44 13.09
N LYS A 63 -5.37 17.09 12.15
CA LYS A 63 -4.30 16.46 11.36
C LYS A 63 -3.23 15.87 12.28
N ASN A 64 -2.76 16.68 13.22
CA ASN A 64 -1.72 16.27 14.18
C ASN A 64 -2.22 15.17 15.11
N LYS A 65 -3.47 15.24 15.57
CA LYS A 65 -4.13 14.20 16.36
C LYS A 65 -4.22 12.88 15.60
N GLY A 66 -4.68 12.91 14.34
CA GLY A 66 -4.77 11.74 13.46
C GLY A 66 -3.39 11.12 13.23
N ASN A 67 -2.37 11.94 12.95
CA ASN A 67 -1.00 11.47 12.77
C ASN A 67 -0.45 10.80 14.03
N LYS A 68 -0.71 11.38 15.21
CA LYS A 68 -0.32 10.78 16.50
C LYS A 68 -0.97 9.40 16.70
N LEU A 69 -2.27 9.28 16.41
CA LEU A 69 -2.99 8.00 16.49
C LEU A 69 -2.43 6.97 15.51
N PHE A 70 -2.07 7.40 14.29
CA PHE A 70 -1.44 6.54 13.30
C PHE A 70 -0.11 5.96 13.79
N TYR A 71 0.76 6.81 14.37
CA TYR A 71 2.03 6.34 14.95
C TYR A 71 1.84 5.43 16.17
N GLN A 72 0.75 5.61 16.91
CA GLN A 72 0.33 4.73 18.00
C GLN A 72 -0.34 3.43 17.49
N GLN A 73 -0.40 3.20 16.18
CA GLN A 73 -1.05 2.06 15.52
C GLN A 73 -2.56 1.97 15.78
N GLN A 74 -3.19 3.04 16.26
CA GLN A 74 -4.63 3.14 16.48
C GLN A 74 -5.34 3.55 15.19
N TYR A 75 -5.25 2.69 14.17
CA TYR A 75 -5.67 3.02 12.80
C TYR A 75 -7.16 3.34 12.67
N ASP A 76 -8.04 2.66 13.38
CA ASP A 76 -9.49 2.96 13.35
C ASP A 76 -9.82 4.35 13.87
N ARG A 77 -9.19 4.73 14.99
CA ARG A 77 -9.34 6.06 15.55
C ARG A 77 -8.73 7.13 14.64
N ALA A 78 -7.58 6.84 14.01
CA ALA A 78 -6.97 7.74 13.03
C ALA A 78 -7.90 7.96 11.82
N ILE A 79 -8.46 6.87 11.27
CA ILE A 79 -9.44 6.92 10.17
C ILE A 79 -10.64 7.79 10.55
N GLN A 80 -11.18 7.61 11.75
CA GLN A 80 -12.29 8.41 12.24
C GLN A 80 -11.94 9.91 12.26
N VAL A 81 -10.77 10.27 12.82
CA VAL A 81 -10.31 11.67 12.87
C VAL A 81 -10.16 12.24 11.45
N TYR A 82 -9.53 11.52 10.53
CA TYR A 82 -9.38 11.97 9.14
C TYR A 82 -10.71 12.10 8.40
N GLN A 83 -11.69 11.24 8.69
CA GLN A 83 -13.04 11.34 8.12
C GLN A 83 -13.83 12.54 8.70
N GLU A 84 -13.68 12.83 9.99
CA GLU A 84 -14.23 14.02 10.63
C GLU A 84 -13.58 15.29 10.04
N MET A 85 -12.26 15.29 9.83
CA MET A 85 -11.55 16.39 9.14
C MET A 85 -12.10 16.66 7.75
N SER A 86 -12.42 15.61 6.98
CA SER A 86 -12.96 15.76 5.63
C SER A 86 -14.29 16.53 5.59
N GLN A 87 -15.06 16.55 6.68
CA GLN A 87 -16.28 17.35 6.80
C GLN A 87 -15.99 18.82 7.10
N GLY A 88 -14.86 19.10 7.74
CA GLY A 88 -14.42 20.45 8.06
C GLY A 88 -13.83 21.21 6.89
N LEU A 89 -13.46 20.51 5.81
CA LEU A 89 -12.95 21.13 4.59
C LEU A 89 -14.00 22.06 3.98
N ASP A 90 -13.65 23.35 3.89
CA ASP A 90 -14.46 24.35 3.22
C ASP A 90 -13.77 24.83 1.94
N LEU A 91 -14.27 24.34 0.81
CA LEU A 91 -13.78 24.66 -0.53
C LEU A 91 -14.68 25.69 -1.24
N GLN A 92 -15.53 26.43 -0.51
CA GLN A 92 -16.39 27.48 -1.05
C GLN A 92 -15.84 28.89 -0.80
N ASN A 93 -14.54 29.00 -0.49
CA ASN A 93 -13.85 30.26 -0.26
C ASN A 93 -13.26 30.85 -1.55
N THR A 94 -12.38 31.84 -1.40
CA THR A 94 -11.55 32.35 -2.50
C THR A 94 -10.69 31.23 -3.08
N GLN A 95 -10.31 31.37 -4.35
CA GLN A 95 -9.46 30.40 -5.05
C GLN A 95 -8.16 30.11 -4.28
N GLU A 96 -7.51 31.15 -3.76
CA GLU A 96 -6.29 31.05 -2.95
C GLU A 96 -6.52 30.21 -1.69
N ARG A 97 -7.57 30.51 -0.92
CA ARG A 97 -7.93 29.76 0.29
C ARG A 97 -8.29 28.31 0.00
N ASN A 98 -8.99 28.07 -1.10
CA ASN A 98 -9.33 26.71 -1.52
C ASN A 98 -8.06 25.92 -1.89
N GLU A 99 -7.09 26.55 -2.56
CA GLU A 99 -5.83 25.89 -2.89
C GLU A 99 -5.01 25.55 -1.64
N ILE A 100 -4.93 26.47 -0.68
CA ILE A 100 -4.32 26.21 0.64
C ILE A 100 -5.01 25.00 1.31
N MET A 101 -6.34 24.99 1.36
CA MET A 101 -7.10 23.87 1.96
C MET A 101 -6.83 22.54 1.25
N LYS A 102 -6.66 22.56 -0.08
CA LYS A 102 -6.35 21.35 -0.84
C LYS A 102 -4.95 20.81 -0.51
N GLN A 103 -3.95 21.68 -0.58
CA GLN A 103 -2.54 21.33 -0.37
C GLN A 103 -2.26 20.90 1.07
N ASP A 104 -2.77 21.64 2.05
CA ASP A 104 -2.44 21.42 3.46
C ASP A 104 -3.27 20.32 4.12
N PHE A 105 -4.47 20.07 3.59
CA PHE A 105 -5.43 19.15 4.20
C PHE A 105 -6.05 18.15 3.24
N GLN A 106 -6.69 18.55 2.14
CA GLN A 106 -7.44 17.58 1.31
C GLN A 106 -6.57 16.44 0.79
N TYR A 107 -5.44 16.74 0.14
CA TYR A 107 -4.56 15.70 -0.39
C TYR A 107 -3.90 14.89 0.74
N PRO A 108 -3.35 15.51 1.81
CA PRO A 108 -2.82 14.76 2.95
C PRO A 108 -3.83 13.88 3.68
N ILE A 109 -5.09 14.32 3.87
CA ILE A 109 -6.15 13.53 4.52
C ILE A 109 -6.40 12.26 3.72
N ILE A 110 -6.59 12.38 2.41
CA ILE A 110 -6.91 11.26 1.51
C ILE A 110 -5.74 10.30 1.44
N PHE A 111 -4.52 10.82 1.34
CA PHE A 111 -3.31 10.02 1.41
C PHE A 111 -3.15 9.28 2.75
N ASN A 112 -3.40 9.95 3.88
CA ASN A 112 -3.31 9.32 5.21
C ASN A 112 -4.39 8.25 5.42
N LEU A 113 -5.59 8.44 4.87
CA LEU A 113 -6.62 7.41 4.83
C LEU A 113 -6.14 6.17 4.07
N ALA A 114 -5.52 6.35 2.89
CA ALA A 114 -4.91 5.25 2.14
C ALA A 114 -3.89 4.47 2.98
N LEU A 115 -3.01 5.19 3.70
CA LEU A 115 -2.03 4.57 4.60
C LEU A 115 -2.67 3.80 5.76
N CYS A 116 -3.71 4.36 6.38
CA CYS A 116 -4.42 3.67 7.46
C CYS A 116 -5.07 2.37 6.96
N TYR A 117 -5.79 2.41 5.83
CA TYR A 117 -6.40 1.21 5.25
C TYR A 117 -5.35 0.19 4.81
N LYS A 118 -4.21 0.64 4.26
CA LYS A 118 -3.06 -0.23 3.97
C LYS A 118 -2.57 -0.95 5.22
N LYS A 119 -2.37 -0.23 6.32
CA LYS A 119 -1.92 -0.82 7.60
C LYS A 119 -2.96 -1.77 8.20
N LYS A 120 -4.24 -1.51 7.95
CA LYS A 120 -5.35 -2.42 8.27
C LYS A 120 -5.51 -3.61 7.31
N LYS A 121 -4.70 -3.69 6.24
CA LYS A 121 -4.82 -4.69 5.16
C LYS A 121 -6.16 -4.66 4.41
N ASP A 122 -6.91 -3.56 4.51
CA ASP A 122 -8.07 -3.30 3.64
C ASP A 122 -7.56 -2.71 2.32
N TYR A 123 -6.96 -3.58 1.51
CA TYR A 123 -6.27 -3.19 0.28
C TYR A 123 -7.22 -2.58 -0.76
N GLY A 124 -8.49 -3.02 -0.78
CA GLY A 124 -9.51 -2.46 -1.67
C GLY A 124 -9.75 -0.97 -1.41
N LYS A 125 -9.98 -0.59 -0.15
CA LYS A 125 -10.13 0.84 0.20
C LYS A 125 -8.82 1.61 0.06
N ALA A 126 -7.69 1.00 0.44
CA ALA A 126 -6.39 1.65 0.28
C ALA A 126 -6.14 2.06 -1.19
N SER A 127 -6.38 1.16 -2.13
CA SER A 127 -6.25 1.44 -3.57
C SER A 127 -7.15 2.60 -4.00
N GLN A 128 -8.42 2.61 -3.59
CA GLN A 128 -9.35 3.68 -3.93
C GLN A 128 -8.86 5.06 -3.48
N PHE A 129 -8.34 5.17 -2.24
CA PHE A 129 -7.82 6.44 -1.74
C PHE A 129 -6.51 6.86 -2.41
N TYR A 130 -5.62 5.90 -2.74
CA TYR A 130 -4.42 6.20 -3.54
C TYR A 130 -4.78 6.73 -4.93
N ASP A 131 -5.73 6.08 -5.62
CA ASP A 131 -6.19 6.51 -6.93
C ASP A 131 -6.85 7.89 -6.87
N MET A 132 -7.64 8.14 -5.82
CA MET A 132 -8.29 9.42 -5.60
C MET A 132 -7.28 10.56 -5.46
N VAL A 133 -6.25 10.42 -4.60
CA VAL A 133 -5.25 11.48 -4.38
C VAL A 133 -4.43 11.76 -5.64
N ILE A 134 -4.02 10.72 -6.38
CA ILE A 134 -3.25 10.88 -7.63
C ILE A 134 -4.09 11.56 -8.70
N LYS A 135 -5.39 11.24 -8.80
CA LYS A 135 -6.30 11.88 -9.76
C LYS A 135 -6.49 13.38 -9.48
N MET A 136 -6.49 13.79 -8.21
CA MET A 136 -6.63 15.20 -7.84
C MET A 136 -5.31 15.95 -7.95
N HIS A 137 -4.21 15.33 -7.53
CA HIS A 137 -2.88 15.94 -7.52
C HIS A 137 -1.82 14.88 -7.80
N PRO A 138 -1.40 14.72 -9.08
CA PRO A 138 -0.43 13.70 -9.49
C PRO A 138 1.00 14.09 -9.11
N SER A 139 1.28 14.13 -7.80
CA SER A 139 2.62 14.37 -7.27
C SER A 139 3.44 13.07 -7.29
N PRO A 140 4.73 13.12 -7.68
CA PRO A 140 5.64 11.99 -7.59
C PRO A 140 5.66 11.33 -6.20
N ARG A 141 5.48 12.11 -5.13
CA ARG A 141 5.39 11.59 -3.76
C ARG A 141 4.23 10.61 -3.59
N TYR A 142 3.05 10.93 -4.10
CA TYR A 142 1.86 10.09 -3.96
C TYR A 142 1.92 8.88 -4.88
N ILE A 143 2.40 9.07 -6.12
CA ILE A 143 2.59 8.00 -7.10
C ILE A 143 3.58 6.96 -6.56
N LEU A 144 4.73 7.40 -6.06
CA LEU A 144 5.75 6.48 -5.53
C LEU A 144 5.23 5.68 -4.33
N ARG A 145 4.44 6.30 -3.46
CA ARG A 145 3.82 5.62 -2.31
C ARG A 145 2.74 4.62 -2.72
N ARG A 146 1.99 4.86 -3.81
CA ARG A 146 1.11 3.85 -4.41
C ARG A 146 1.92 2.72 -5.04
N GLY A 147 3.05 3.01 -5.69
CA GLY A 147 3.97 2.00 -6.21
C GLY A 147 4.46 1.05 -5.12
N TYR A 148 4.88 1.57 -3.96
CA TYR A 148 5.20 0.75 -2.79
C TYR A 148 4.01 -0.07 -2.29
N PHE A 149 2.80 0.50 -2.31
CA PHE A 149 1.59 -0.24 -1.97
C PHE A 149 1.34 -1.41 -2.94
N HIS A 150 1.42 -1.20 -4.25
CA HIS A 150 1.30 -2.26 -5.25
C HIS A 150 2.40 -3.33 -5.11
N PHE A 151 3.61 -2.93 -4.73
CA PHE A 151 4.69 -3.86 -4.43
C PHE A 151 4.36 -4.73 -3.20
N ASP A 152 3.85 -4.13 -2.13
CA ASP A 152 3.43 -4.85 -0.91
C ASP A 152 2.36 -5.92 -1.19
N ILE A 153 1.49 -5.68 -2.19
CA ILE A 153 0.42 -6.61 -2.61
C ILE A 153 0.80 -7.44 -3.86
N GLN A 154 2.06 -7.40 -4.28
CA GLN A 154 2.63 -8.19 -5.38
C GLN A 154 2.00 -7.92 -6.77
N GLU A 155 1.47 -6.71 -6.98
CA GLU A 155 0.94 -6.28 -8.28
C GLU A 155 2.03 -5.59 -9.12
N TYR A 156 3.04 -6.36 -9.53
CA TYR A 156 4.28 -5.83 -10.12
C TYR A 156 4.09 -5.02 -11.41
N ASP A 157 3.10 -5.34 -12.26
CA ASP A 157 2.80 -4.54 -13.45
C ASP A 157 2.34 -3.12 -13.07
N LYS A 158 1.58 -2.99 -11.98
CA LYS A 158 1.13 -1.68 -11.50
C LYS A 158 2.27 -0.90 -10.87
N VAL A 159 3.24 -1.58 -10.23
CA VAL A 159 4.48 -0.94 -9.76
C VAL A 159 5.25 -0.35 -10.95
N GLN A 160 5.42 -1.11 -12.03
CA GLN A 160 6.04 -0.60 -13.25
C GLN A 160 5.27 0.60 -13.81
N SER A 161 3.93 0.51 -13.89
CA SER A 161 3.09 1.62 -14.34
C SER A 161 3.31 2.86 -13.47
N ASP A 162 3.34 2.73 -12.15
CA ASP A 162 3.57 3.84 -11.23
C ASP A 162 4.96 4.45 -11.36
N LEU A 163 6.00 3.62 -11.47
CA LEU A 163 7.37 4.10 -11.73
C LEU A 163 7.46 4.85 -13.06
N SER A 164 6.75 4.41 -14.10
CA SER A 164 6.74 5.06 -15.41
C SER A 164 6.06 6.44 -15.41
N LEU A 165 5.13 6.68 -14.49
CA LEU A 165 4.48 7.99 -14.31
C LEU A 165 5.45 9.02 -13.68
N VAL A 166 6.53 8.58 -13.05
CA VAL A 166 7.53 9.44 -12.41
C VAL A 166 8.63 9.78 -13.43
N THR A 167 8.36 10.76 -14.31
CA THR A 167 9.30 11.12 -15.41
C THR A 167 10.46 12.02 -14.98
N ASN A 168 10.26 12.88 -13.96
CA ASN A 168 11.22 13.91 -13.57
C ASN A 168 11.77 13.72 -12.14
N ILE A 169 12.16 12.50 -11.77
CA ILE A 169 12.66 12.23 -10.39
C ILE A 169 13.86 13.10 -9.99
N ASN A 170 14.60 13.63 -10.96
CA ASN A 170 15.73 14.53 -10.70
C ASN A 170 15.31 15.88 -10.11
N GLU A 171 14.07 16.31 -10.32
CA GLU A 171 13.49 17.54 -9.76
C GLU A 171 13.07 17.35 -8.28
N TYR A 172 13.07 16.11 -7.78
CA TYR A 172 12.68 15.75 -6.41
C TYR A 172 13.79 14.94 -5.71
N PRO A 173 14.89 15.57 -5.30
CA PRO A 173 16.04 14.88 -4.68
C PRO A 173 15.64 14.04 -3.47
N GLU A 174 14.64 14.47 -2.71
CA GLU A 174 14.11 13.79 -1.52
C GLU A 174 13.36 12.48 -1.82
N LEU A 175 12.93 12.27 -3.06
CA LEU A 175 12.22 11.05 -3.49
C LEU A 175 13.12 10.09 -4.27
N ARG A 176 14.33 10.54 -4.63
CA ARG A 176 15.24 9.82 -5.52
C ARG A 176 15.64 8.46 -4.95
N GLU A 177 16.00 8.43 -3.67
CA GLU A 177 16.38 7.20 -2.97
C GLU A 177 15.22 6.20 -2.94
N ASP A 178 14.05 6.62 -2.45
CA ASP A 178 12.82 5.81 -2.42
C ASP A 178 12.47 5.27 -3.82
N TYR A 179 12.66 6.06 -4.89
CA TYR A 179 12.39 5.66 -6.27
C TYR A 179 13.34 4.57 -6.77
N PHE A 180 14.65 4.77 -6.58
CA PHE A 180 15.65 3.78 -6.99
C PHE A 180 15.56 2.50 -6.18
N GLU A 181 15.28 2.60 -4.88
CA GLU A 181 15.07 1.43 -4.02
C GLU A 181 13.88 0.59 -4.51
N LEU A 182 12.72 1.21 -4.78
CA LEU A 182 11.55 0.50 -5.29
C LEU A 182 11.84 -0.17 -6.64
N LYS A 183 12.53 0.55 -7.52
CA LYS A 183 12.91 0.04 -8.84
C LYS A 183 13.88 -1.14 -8.74
N GLN A 184 14.85 -1.08 -7.84
CA GLN A 184 15.79 -2.18 -7.57
C GLN A 184 15.04 -3.40 -7.01
N LYS A 185 14.19 -3.19 -5.99
CA LYS A 185 13.34 -4.25 -5.42
C LYS A 185 12.49 -4.94 -6.47
N LEU A 186 11.85 -4.17 -7.36
CA LEU A 186 11.07 -4.72 -8.47
C LEU A 186 11.95 -5.57 -9.40
N SER A 187 13.11 -5.04 -9.81
CA SER A 187 14.04 -5.75 -10.68
C SER A 187 14.54 -7.06 -10.07
N ASP A 188 14.83 -7.08 -8.77
CA ASP A 188 15.32 -8.27 -8.06
C ASP A 188 14.25 -9.36 -7.96
N VAL A 189 13.00 -8.98 -7.70
CA VAL A 189 11.89 -9.94 -7.66
C VAL A 189 11.63 -10.51 -9.05
N LEU A 190 11.54 -9.66 -10.07
CA LEU A 190 11.30 -10.10 -11.44
C LEU A 190 12.41 -11.02 -11.96
N ARG A 191 13.68 -10.73 -11.61
CA ARG A 191 14.82 -11.61 -11.92
C ARG A 191 14.63 -13.01 -11.33
N LYS A 192 14.35 -13.07 -10.02
CA LYS A 192 14.19 -14.35 -9.29
C LYS A 192 13.00 -15.15 -9.81
N ASP A 193 11.87 -14.49 -10.04
CA ASP A 193 10.68 -15.13 -10.59
C ASP A 193 10.96 -15.67 -11.99
N ARG A 194 11.59 -14.87 -12.87
CA ARG A 194 11.99 -15.30 -14.21
C ARG A 194 12.86 -16.56 -14.18
N GLU A 195 13.93 -16.57 -13.38
CA GLU A 195 14.82 -17.73 -13.24
C GLU A 195 14.10 -18.97 -12.72
N LEU A 196 13.19 -18.79 -11.77
CA LEU A 196 12.37 -19.89 -11.24
C LEU A 196 11.49 -20.49 -12.34
N TYR A 197 10.77 -19.66 -13.11
CA TYR A 197 9.92 -20.12 -14.20
C TYR A 197 10.71 -20.75 -15.35
N GLN A 198 11.90 -20.24 -15.66
CA GLN A 198 12.80 -20.85 -16.64
C GLN A 198 13.23 -22.26 -16.22
N ARG A 199 13.62 -22.44 -14.95
CA ARG A 199 14.00 -23.76 -14.41
C ARG A 199 12.82 -24.74 -14.40
N MET A 200 11.63 -24.28 -14.01
CA MET A 200 10.42 -25.11 -14.06
C MET A 200 10.11 -25.56 -15.50
N PHE A 201 10.28 -24.67 -16.48
CA PHE A 201 10.06 -24.99 -17.90
C PHE A 201 11.07 -26.01 -18.43
N GLN A 202 12.34 -25.93 -18.03
CA GLN A 202 13.36 -26.91 -18.43
C GLN A 202 13.12 -28.31 -17.84
N GLN A 203 12.52 -28.39 -16.65
CA GLN A 203 12.28 -29.65 -15.96
C GLN A 203 10.96 -30.35 -16.38
N ASN A 204 9.95 -29.60 -16.82
CA ASN A 204 8.67 -30.15 -17.26
C ASN A 204 8.57 -30.17 -18.80
N SER A 205 8.66 -31.37 -19.40
CA SER A 205 8.53 -31.56 -20.86
C SER A 205 7.11 -31.32 -21.40
N GLN A 206 6.11 -31.23 -20.53
CA GLN A 206 4.74 -30.80 -20.86
C GLN A 206 4.55 -29.40 -20.27
N SER A 207 4.85 -28.38 -21.07
CA SER A 207 4.62 -26.99 -20.68
C SER A 207 3.14 -26.66 -20.79
N ASP A 208 2.52 -26.23 -19.69
CA ASP A 208 1.19 -25.64 -19.73
C ASP A 208 1.26 -24.23 -20.37
N ASP A 209 0.38 -23.92 -21.31
CA ASP A 209 0.30 -22.62 -21.99
C ASP A 209 0.30 -21.42 -21.00
N GLU A 210 -0.30 -21.63 -19.81
CA GLU A 210 -0.35 -20.63 -18.74
C GLU A 210 1.05 -20.27 -18.18
N GLN A 211 1.95 -21.24 -18.07
CA GLN A 211 3.31 -21.03 -17.58
C GLN A 211 4.14 -20.25 -18.61
N GLN A 212 3.94 -20.52 -19.90
CA GLN A 212 4.60 -19.79 -20.98
C GLN A 212 4.13 -18.34 -21.05
N ILE A 213 2.83 -18.09 -20.88
CA ILE A 213 2.27 -16.73 -20.78
C ILE A 213 2.87 -15.97 -19.59
N LYS A 214 2.97 -16.63 -18.42
CA LYS A 214 3.58 -16.03 -17.22
C LYS A 214 5.05 -15.68 -17.43
N LEU A 215 5.83 -16.60 -17.99
CA LEU A 215 7.25 -16.36 -18.29
C LEU A 215 7.43 -15.21 -19.28
N SER A 216 6.64 -15.18 -20.36
CA SER A 216 6.68 -14.09 -21.34
C SER A 216 6.36 -12.73 -20.71
N ARG A 217 5.38 -12.66 -19.80
CA ARG A 217 5.06 -11.42 -19.07
C ARG A 217 6.21 -11.00 -18.14
N LEU A 218 6.80 -11.94 -17.40
CA LEU A 218 7.94 -11.67 -16.53
C LEU A 218 9.15 -11.16 -17.33
N ASP A 219 9.43 -11.76 -18.49
CA ASP A 219 10.49 -11.32 -19.40
C ASP A 219 10.26 -9.86 -19.84
N GLN A 220 9.04 -9.50 -20.26
CA GLN A 220 8.71 -8.13 -20.66
C GLN A 220 8.91 -7.11 -19.53
N LEU A 221 8.46 -7.45 -18.31
CA LEU A 221 8.63 -6.58 -17.14
C LEU A 221 10.10 -6.44 -16.75
N TYR A 222 10.85 -7.54 -16.75
CA TYR A 222 12.27 -7.56 -16.41
C TYR A 222 13.11 -6.76 -17.41
N GLU A 223 12.87 -6.95 -18.71
CA GLU A 223 13.55 -6.19 -19.77
C GLU A 223 13.21 -4.70 -19.69
N TRP A 224 11.99 -4.32 -19.30
CA TRP A 224 11.66 -2.92 -19.03
C TRP A 224 12.52 -2.35 -17.91
N CYS A 225 12.65 -3.07 -16.78
CA CYS A 225 13.50 -2.66 -15.66
C CYS A 225 14.95 -2.46 -16.12
N LYS A 226 15.52 -3.45 -16.81
CA LYS A 226 16.90 -3.43 -17.32
C LYS A 226 17.18 -2.26 -18.26
N ASN A 227 16.30 -2.04 -19.25
CA ASN A 227 16.45 -0.99 -20.26
C ASN A 227 16.34 0.44 -19.70
N GLN A 228 15.67 0.62 -18.57
CA GLN A 228 15.56 1.93 -17.92
C GLN A 228 16.77 2.25 -17.02
N PHE A 229 17.60 1.27 -16.64
CA PHE A 229 18.84 1.53 -15.91
C PHE A 229 19.94 2.08 -16.83
N SER A 230 20.04 1.59 -18.06
CA SER A 230 21.03 2.06 -19.05
C SER A 230 20.80 3.51 -19.51
N ARG A 231 19.56 4.02 -19.43
CA ARG A 231 19.22 5.41 -19.81
C ARG A 231 19.42 6.43 -18.69
N ILE A 232 19.21 6.03 -17.43
CA ILE A 232 19.30 6.93 -16.27
C ILE A 232 20.74 7.00 -15.74
N PHE A 233 21.51 5.93 -15.95
CA PHE A 233 22.92 5.89 -15.63
C PHE A 233 23.76 5.83 -16.92
N GLY A 234 24.42 6.94 -17.25
CA GLY A 234 25.73 6.90 -17.91
C GLY A 234 26.81 6.28 -17.00
N CYS A 235 26.44 5.35 -16.12
CA CYS A 235 27.31 4.60 -15.21
C CYS A 235 27.10 3.11 -15.47
N ARG A 236 27.95 2.60 -16.35
CA ARG A 236 28.08 1.23 -16.85
C ARG A 236 28.47 0.19 -15.78
N LYS A 237 28.20 0.39 -14.50
CA LYS A 237 28.92 -0.35 -13.43
C LYS A 237 28.08 -1.06 -12.37
N MET A 238 26.83 -1.44 -12.66
CA MET A 238 26.03 -2.24 -11.72
C MET A 238 25.54 -3.59 -12.27
N PHE A 239 25.87 -3.94 -13.52
CA PHE A 239 25.38 -5.18 -14.15
C PHE A 239 26.43 -5.93 -14.99
N GLU A 240 27.73 -5.57 -14.90
CA GLU A 240 28.80 -6.23 -15.69
C GLU A 240 29.58 -7.30 -14.91
N ASP A 241 29.16 -7.67 -13.69
CA ASP A 241 29.76 -8.80 -12.96
C ASP A 241 28.68 -9.90 -12.80
N ASP A 242 28.64 -10.84 -13.76
CA ASP A 242 28.08 -12.22 -13.66
C ASP A 242 27.77 -12.85 -15.04
N GLU A 243 28.32 -12.32 -16.13
CA GLU A 243 28.60 -13.14 -17.32
C GLU A 243 30.04 -13.65 -17.23
N SER A 244 30.27 -14.69 -16.41
CA SER A 244 31.48 -15.51 -16.52
C SER A 244 31.07 -16.97 -16.69
N GLU A 245 30.96 -17.35 -17.96
CA GLU A 245 31.53 -18.57 -18.53
C GLU A 245 31.41 -19.83 -17.64
N ASP A 246 30.27 -20.52 -17.79
CA ASP A 246 30.24 -21.97 -17.67
C ASP A 246 31.05 -22.56 -18.84
N ASP A 247 32.35 -22.73 -18.65
CA ASP A 247 33.14 -23.71 -19.41
C ASP A 247 33.24 -25.00 -18.58
N ASP A 248 32.53 -26.01 -19.05
CA ASP A 248 32.78 -27.42 -18.81
C ASP A 248 34.27 -27.76 -19.01
N GLU A 249 34.94 -28.33 -17.99
CA GLU A 249 35.80 -29.51 -18.18
C GLU A 249 36.29 -30.09 -16.84
N SER A 250 35.86 -31.33 -16.59
CA SER A 250 36.60 -32.44 -15.98
C SER A 250 38.02 -32.18 -15.44
N ASP A 251 38.29 -32.48 -14.16
CA ASP A 251 38.84 -33.79 -13.73
C ASP A 251 39.16 -33.78 -12.20
N PRO A 252 38.97 -34.89 -11.45
CA PRO A 252 39.13 -34.95 -10.00
C PRO A 252 40.50 -35.53 -9.60
N LYS A 253 41.35 -34.74 -8.93
CA LYS A 253 42.40 -35.15 -7.94
C LYS A 253 43.41 -34.02 -7.69
N LYS A 254 43.46 -33.54 -6.44
CA LYS A 254 44.55 -32.83 -5.72
C LYS A 254 43.85 -31.87 -4.74
N PHE A 255 43.88 -32.01 -3.42
CA PHE A 255 44.96 -32.39 -2.54
C PHE A 255 44.38 -33.11 -1.30
N MET A 256 44.86 -34.33 -1.04
CA MET A 256 45.25 -34.67 0.32
C MET A 256 46.62 -34.02 0.60
N GLU A 257 46.88 -33.83 1.89
CA GLU A 257 48.18 -33.63 2.55
C GLU A 257 48.48 -32.21 3.09
N LYS A 258 48.48 -32.21 4.44
CA LYS A 258 49.16 -31.36 5.43
C LYS A 258 48.46 -30.10 5.90
#